data_AF-A0AAD8GTT2-F1
#
_entry.id   AF-A0AAD8GTT2-F1
#
_cell.length_a   1.000
_cell.length_b   1.000
_cell.length_c   1.000
_cell.angle_alpha   90.00
_cell.angle_beta   90.00
_cell.angle_gamma   90.00
#
_symmetry.space_group_name_H-M   'P 1'
#
loop_
_entity.id
_entity.type
_entity.pdbx_description
1 polymer ?
#
loop_
_entity_poly.entity_id
_entity_poly.type
_entity_poly.pdbx_seq_one_letter_code
_entity_poly.pdbx_strand_id
1 'polypeptide(L)'
;MLVSNEGKMKYKEFFIRCFTSFCWNCLEEAHSPVECDTALKWMVKNSSESENVTWILANTQPCPNCKVLIEKTGGCKYVTCHCAYAFCWTCLGSFKCHDKVKHDENAEERVRNRFKESNMSYVYYFERWDANHKAQEKELAELCKNFLQGISDGLPEVGRH
;
A
#
# COMPACT_ATOMS: atom_id res chain seq x y z
N MET A 1 43.07 -50.32 17.45
CA MET A 1 42.59 -49.38 16.41
C MET A 1 41.11 -49.21 16.62
N LEU A 2 40.69 -47.97 16.94
CA LEU A 2 39.32 -47.66 17.32
C LEU A 2 38.41 -47.70 16.10
N VAL A 3 37.25 -48.33 16.27
CA VAL A 3 36.16 -48.42 15.30
C VAL A 3 35.40 -47.09 15.32
N SER A 4 35.47 -46.32 14.23
CA SER A 4 34.66 -45.12 14.06
C SER A 4 33.30 -45.49 13.47
N ASN A 5 32.28 -45.51 14.31
CA ASN A 5 30.88 -45.54 13.89
C ASN A 5 30.47 -44.12 13.46
N GLU A 6 30.27 -43.90 12.16
CA GLU A 6 29.70 -42.66 11.66
C GLU A 6 28.19 -42.67 11.89
N GLY A 7 27.79 -41.98 12.96
CA GLY A 7 26.40 -41.78 13.33
C GLY A 7 25.63 -41.02 12.26
N LYS A 8 24.53 -41.62 11.78
CA LYS A 8 23.57 -40.97 10.88
C LYS A 8 22.90 -39.82 11.62
N MET A 9 23.30 -38.59 11.29
CA MET A 9 22.61 -37.36 11.67
C MET A 9 21.16 -37.43 11.18
N LYS A 10 20.22 -37.68 12.09
CA LYS A 10 18.79 -37.59 11.81
C LYS A 10 18.36 -36.14 12.00
N TYR A 11 18.35 -35.35 10.94
CA TYR A 11 17.73 -34.02 10.97
C TYR A 11 16.22 -34.23 11.14
N LYS A 12 15.66 -33.78 12.26
CA LYS A 12 14.22 -33.72 12.45
C LYS A 12 13.73 -32.55 11.60
N GLU A 13 13.10 -32.83 10.46
CA GLU A 13 12.43 -31.80 9.67
C GLU A 13 11.34 -31.16 10.54
N PHE A 14 11.45 -29.86 10.78
CA PHE A 14 10.48 -29.12 11.57
C PHE A 14 9.61 -28.27 10.64
N PHE A 15 8.37 -28.72 10.41
CA PHE A 15 7.37 -27.93 9.69
C PHE A 15 6.76 -26.89 10.64
N ILE A 16 7.17 -25.63 10.50
CA ILE A 16 6.47 -24.52 11.16
C ILE A 16 5.14 -24.35 10.44
N ARG A 17 4.05 -24.71 11.12
CA ARG A 17 2.70 -24.50 10.59
C ARG A 17 2.27 -23.09 10.95
N CYS A 18 2.48 -22.14 10.04
CA CYS A 18 1.96 -20.78 10.20
C CYS A 18 0.41 -20.85 10.23
N PHE A 19 -0.21 -20.36 11.30
CA PHE A 19 -1.67 -20.38 11.50
C PHE A 19 -2.37 -19.26 10.72
N THR A 20 -2.05 -19.10 9.44
CA THR A 20 -2.73 -18.12 8.59
C THR A 20 -4.02 -18.69 8.03
N SER A 21 -5.11 -17.94 8.12
CA SER A 21 -6.37 -18.27 7.46
C SER A 21 -6.37 -17.72 6.03
N PHE A 22 -6.94 -18.49 5.11
CA PHE A 22 -7.12 -18.10 3.71
C PHE A 22 -8.56 -18.32 3.28
N CYS A 23 -8.99 -17.63 2.23
CA CYS A 23 -10.30 -17.80 1.64
C CYS A 23 -10.32 -19.04 0.74
N TRP A 24 -11.24 -19.97 0.99
CA TRP A 24 -11.36 -21.19 0.19
C TRP A 24 -11.82 -20.95 -1.26
N ASN A 25 -12.45 -19.81 -1.53
CA ASN A 25 -13.00 -19.52 -2.85
C ASN A 25 -11.95 -18.90 -3.80
N CYS A 26 -11.14 -17.96 -3.32
CA CYS A 26 -10.13 -17.28 -4.15
C CYS A 26 -8.68 -17.65 -3.80
N LEU A 27 -8.46 -18.42 -2.73
CA LEU A 27 -7.15 -18.83 -2.22
C LEU A 27 -6.23 -17.69 -1.73
N GLU A 28 -6.76 -16.47 -1.69
CA GLU A 28 -6.09 -15.31 -1.09
C GLU A 28 -6.24 -15.29 0.43
N GLU A 29 -5.61 -14.31 1.08
CA GLU A 29 -5.75 -14.09 2.51
C GLU A 29 -7.23 -14.00 2.95
N ALA A 30 -7.54 -14.53 4.14
CA ALA A 30 -8.89 -14.48 4.68
C ALA A 30 -9.40 -13.04 4.77
N HIS A 31 -10.43 -12.73 3.99
CA HIS A 31 -10.93 -11.37 3.81
C HIS A 31 -12.35 -11.17 4.36
N SER A 32 -12.84 -12.00 5.26
CA SER A 32 -14.12 -11.77 5.96
C SER A 32 -14.03 -10.48 6.79
N PRO A 33 -15.01 -9.56 6.70
CA PRO A 33 -16.37 -9.72 6.17
C PRO A 33 -16.58 -9.33 4.70
N VAL A 34 -15.50 -9.05 3.97
CA VAL A 34 -15.52 -8.56 2.59
C VAL A 34 -15.66 -9.74 1.61
N GLU A 35 -16.39 -9.54 0.51
CA GLU A 35 -16.51 -10.54 -0.56
C GLU A 35 -15.24 -10.63 -1.42
N CYS A 36 -15.02 -11.79 -2.04
CA CYS A 36 -13.83 -12.06 -2.88
C CYS A 36 -13.61 -10.99 -3.95
N ASP A 37 -14.67 -10.59 -4.65
CA ASP A 37 -14.59 -9.60 -5.74
C ASP A 37 -14.12 -8.23 -5.25
N THR A 38 -14.55 -7.83 -4.05
CA THR A 38 -14.16 -6.55 -3.46
C THR A 38 -12.72 -6.61 -2.96
N ALA A 39 -12.33 -7.72 -2.33
CA ALA A 39 -10.94 -7.95 -1.92
C ALA A 39 -9.98 -7.94 -3.12
N LEU A 40 -10.36 -8.59 -4.22
CA LEU A 40 -9.56 -8.61 -5.46
C LEU A 40 -9.42 -7.21 -6.06
N LYS A 41 -10.51 -6.44 -6.16
CA LYS A 41 -10.47 -5.03 -6.63
C LYS A 41 -9.54 -4.18 -5.77
N TRP A 42 -9.58 -4.38 -4.45
CA TRP A 42 -8.69 -3.70 -3.51
C TRP A 42 -7.23 -4.09 -3.73
N MET A 43 -6.92 -5.38 -3.85
CA MET A 43 -5.57 -5.87 -4.12
C MET A 43 -5.00 -5.32 -5.43
N VAL A 44 -5.78 -5.37 -6.52
CA VAL A 44 -5.38 -4.81 -7.81
C VAL A 44 -5.12 -3.31 -7.67
N LYS A 45 -6.03 -2.57 -7.03
CA LYS A 45 -5.84 -1.13 -6.79
C LYS A 45 -4.56 -0.87 -5.99
N ASN A 46 -4.36 -1.53 -4.85
CA ASN A 46 -3.16 -1.38 -4.02
C ASN A 46 -1.87 -1.73 -4.76
N SER A 47 -1.86 -2.80 -5.56
CA SER A 47 -0.69 -3.20 -6.35
C SER A 47 -0.30 -2.16 -7.41
N SER A 48 -1.28 -1.42 -7.93
CA SER A 48 -1.07 -0.40 -8.96
C SER A 48 -0.89 1.01 -8.41
N GLU A 49 -1.39 1.31 -7.21
CA GLU A 49 -1.56 2.68 -6.71
C GLU A 49 -0.76 3.01 -5.44
N SER A 50 -0.16 2.04 -4.74
CA SER A 50 0.52 2.30 -3.45
C SER A 50 1.68 3.30 -3.54
N GLU A 51 2.53 3.18 -4.57
CA GLU A 51 3.63 4.13 -4.82
C GLU A 51 3.21 5.25 -5.79
N ASN A 52 2.32 4.93 -6.73
CA ASN A 52 1.88 5.86 -7.76
C ASN A 52 1.01 6.99 -7.21
N VAL A 53 0.16 6.77 -6.20
CA VAL A 53 -0.72 7.82 -5.69
C VAL A 53 0.08 8.96 -5.05
N THR A 54 1.10 8.64 -4.26
CA THR A 54 1.95 9.65 -3.61
C THR A 54 2.74 10.45 -4.65
N TRP A 55 3.30 9.79 -5.67
CA TRP A 55 4.02 10.47 -6.73
C TRP A 55 3.10 11.30 -7.63
N ILE A 56 1.94 10.77 -8.03
CA ILE A 56 0.93 11.45 -8.83
C ILE A 56 0.43 12.70 -8.09
N LEU A 57 0.17 12.59 -6.79
CA LEU A 57 -0.20 13.71 -5.91
C LEU A 57 0.85 14.83 -5.87
N ALA A 58 2.12 14.45 -5.89
CA ALA A 58 3.23 15.39 -5.77
C ALA A 58 3.58 16.06 -7.09
N ASN A 59 3.40 15.37 -8.22
CA ASN A 59 3.97 15.79 -9.52
C ASN A 59 2.92 16.11 -10.58
N THR A 60 1.62 15.92 -10.32
CA THR A 60 0.55 16.18 -11.30
C THR A 60 -0.50 17.17 -10.82
N GLN A 61 -1.14 17.87 -11.75
CA GLN A 61 -2.32 18.70 -11.50
C GLN A 61 -3.44 18.40 -12.52
N PRO A 62 -4.72 18.44 -12.11
CA PRO A 62 -5.84 18.25 -13.02
C PRO A 62 -6.07 19.48 -13.92
N CYS A 63 -6.33 19.25 -15.20
CA CYS A 63 -6.76 20.30 -16.12
C CYS A 63 -8.06 20.96 -15.62
N PRO A 64 -8.15 22.30 -15.53
CA PRO A 64 -9.36 22.99 -15.08
C PRO A 64 -10.59 22.70 -15.97
N ASN A 65 -10.36 22.50 -17.27
CA ASN A 65 -11.41 22.26 -18.27
C ASN A 65 -11.86 20.79 -18.33
N CYS A 66 -10.94 19.85 -18.60
CA CYS A 66 -11.29 18.45 -18.84
C CYS A 66 -10.95 17.47 -17.69
N LYS A 67 -10.34 17.97 -16.60
CA LYS A 67 -9.94 17.20 -15.40
C LYS A 67 -8.87 16.11 -15.59
N VAL A 68 -8.37 15.90 -16.80
CA VAL A 68 -7.21 15.01 -17.06
C VAL A 68 -5.98 15.51 -16.30
N LEU A 69 -5.24 14.59 -15.67
CA LEU A 69 -4.00 14.91 -14.95
C LEU A 69 -2.89 15.27 -15.92
N ILE A 70 -2.14 16.32 -15.59
CA ILE A 70 -0.99 16.79 -16.34
C ILE A 70 0.22 16.78 -15.41
N GLU A 71 1.33 16.23 -15.86
CA GLU A 71 2.60 16.22 -15.13
C GLU A 71 3.27 17.60 -15.16
N LYS A 72 3.93 17.97 -14.07
CA LYS A 72 4.70 19.21 -13.98
C LYS A 72 6.02 19.09 -14.75
N THR A 73 6.00 19.44 -16.03
CA THR A 73 7.23 19.53 -16.83
C THR A 73 7.87 20.92 -16.67
N GLY A 74 8.73 21.09 -15.65
CA GLY A 74 9.63 22.25 -15.52
C GLY A 74 9.14 23.44 -14.67
N GLY A 75 9.93 24.53 -14.66
CA GLY A 75 9.75 25.70 -13.78
C GLY A 75 8.82 26.81 -14.30
N CYS A 76 8.25 26.66 -15.50
CA CYS A 76 7.32 27.64 -16.06
C CYS A 76 5.91 27.45 -15.49
N LYS A 77 5.24 28.54 -15.11
CA LYS A 77 3.85 28.50 -14.62
C LYS A 77 2.82 28.29 -15.73
N TYR A 78 3.21 28.41 -17.00
CA TYR A 78 2.33 28.21 -18.14
C TYR A 78 2.24 26.73 -18.52
N VAL A 79 1.03 26.18 -18.55
CA VAL A 79 0.79 24.77 -18.93
C VAL A 79 -0.35 24.69 -19.93
N THR A 80 -0.21 23.83 -20.93
CA THR A 80 -1.23 23.57 -21.95
C THR A 80 -1.65 22.11 -21.91
N CYS A 81 -2.96 21.88 -21.78
CA CYS A 81 -3.55 20.55 -21.83
C CYS A 81 -3.72 20.04 -23.26
N HIS A 82 -3.79 18.71 -23.45
CA HIS A 82 -4.20 18.08 -24.70
C HIS A 82 -5.60 18.51 -25.20
N CYS A 83 -6.48 18.99 -24.31
CA CYS A 83 -7.74 19.62 -24.71
C CYS A 83 -7.60 21.07 -25.24
N ALA A 84 -6.36 21.51 -25.52
CA ALA A 84 -5.98 22.85 -25.95
C ALA A 84 -6.26 23.98 -24.94
N TYR A 85 -6.66 23.66 -23.70
CA TYR A 85 -6.82 24.65 -22.64
C TYR A 85 -5.46 25.00 -22.03
N ALA A 86 -5.09 26.29 -22.10
CA ALA A 86 -3.87 26.83 -21.49
C ALA A 86 -4.19 27.54 -20.18
N PHE A 87 -3.49 27.19 -19.11
CA PHE A 87 -3.74 27.67 -17.76
C PHE A 87 -2.45 27.85 -16.97
N CYS A 88 -2.56 28.57 -15.85
CA CYS A 88 -1.46 28.74 -14.92
C CYS A 88 -1.43 27.58 -13.92
N TRP A 89 -0.29 26.91 -13.79
CA TRP A 89 -0.07 25.83 -12.83
C TRP A 89 -0.34 26.26 -11.38
N THR A 90 -0.08 27.53 -11.06
CA THR A 90 -0.31 28.05 -9.70
C THR A 90 -1.77 28.33 -9.44
N CYS A 91 -2.40 29.20 -10.23
CA CYS A 91 -3.76 29.64 -9.91
C CYS A 91 -4.86 28.78 -10.55
N LEU A 92 -4.51 27.86 -11.45
CA LEU A 92 -5.42 27.04 -12.25
C LEU A 92 -6.41 27.85 -13.10
N GLY A 93 -6.17 29.16 -13.22
CA GLY A 93 -6.94 30.07 -14.05
C GLY A 93 -6.51 30.04 -15.51
N SER A 94 -7.41 30.45 -16.40
CA SER A 94 -7.12 30.63 -17.83
C SER A 94 -5.93 31.56 -18.02
N PHE A 95 -4.93 31.12 -18.78
CA PHE A 95 -3.76 31.96 -19.03
C PHE A 95 -4.08 33.14 -19.96
N LYS A 96 -5.16 33.04 -20.76
CA LYS A 96 -5.59 34.10 -21.69
C LYS A 96 -5.95 35.42 -20.99
N CYS A 97 -6.33 35.38 -19.72
CA CYS A 97 -6.74 36.55 -18.95
C CYS A 97 -5.90 36.74 -17.69
N HIS A 98 -4.76 36.06 -17.58
CA HIS A 98 -4.01 35.89 -16.32
C HIS A 98 -3.71 37.21 -15.59
N ASP A 99 -3.33 38.25 -16.33
CA ASP A 99 -2.98 39.57 -15.77
C ASP A 99 -4.16 40.35 -15.17
N LYS A 100 -5.40 39.94 -15.46
CA LYS A 100 -6.63 40.60 -14.99
C LYS A 100 -7.29 39.89 -13.81
N VAL A 101 -6.79 38.71 -13.42
CA VAL A 101 -7.38 37.90 -12.35
C VAL A 101 -6.65 38.20 -11.05
N LYS A 102 -7.38 38.57 -9.99
CA LYS A 102 -6.80 38.58 -8.63
C LYS A 102 -6.32 37.16 -8.32
N HIS A 103 -5.01 36.99 -8.21
CA HIS A 103 -4.45 35.70 -7.83
C HIS A 103 -4.89 35.37 -6.41
N ASP A 104 -5.73 34.34 -6.31
CA ASP A 104 -5.96 33.65 -5.06
C ASP A 104 -4.66 32.91 -4.72
N GLU A 105 -3.91 33.50 -3.80
CA GLU A 105 -2.67 32.99 -3.24
C GLU A 105 -2.80 31.57 -2.67
N ASN A 106 -4.03 31.13 -2.34
CA ASN A 106 -4.32 29.78 -1.85
C ASN A 106 -4.92 28.84 -2.91
N ALA A 107 -4.97 29.21 -4.19
CA ALA A 107 -5.58 28.39 -5.24
C ALA A 107 -4.92 27.01 -5.40
N GLU A 108 -3.58 26.96 -5.35
CA GLU A 108 -2.82 25.71 -5.35
C GLU A 108 -3.24 24.80 -4.18
N GLU A 109 -3.37 25.40 -2.99
CA GLU A 109 -3.73 24.70 -1.77
C GLU A 109 -5.18 24.20 -1.79
N ARG A 110 -6.14 24.98 -2.33
CA ARG A 110 -7.53 24.54 -2.47
C ARG A 110 -7.69 23.36 -3.41
N VAL A 111 -6.97 23.35 -4.54
CA VAL A 111 -7.04 22.21 -5.47
C VAL A 111 -6.28 21.01 -4.94
N ARG A 112 -5.13 21.22 -4.29
CA ARG A 112 -4.46 20.17 -3.53
C ARG A 112 -5.39 19.58 -2.45
N ASN A 113 -6.12 20.42 -1.72
CA ASN A 113 -7.05 19.99 -0.68
C ASN A 113 -8.27 19.26 -1.26
N ARG A 114 -8.84 19.71 -2.37
CA ARG A 114 -9.94 19.00 -3.05
C ARG A 114 -9.50 17.63 -3.58
N PHE A 115 -8.28 17.55 -4.12
CA PHE A 115 -7.73 16.29 -4.61
C PHE A 115 -7.36 15.35 -3.46
N LYS A 116 -6.78 15.90 -2.38
CA LYS A 116 -6.64 15.22 -1.09
C LYS A 116 -8.00 14.70 -0.64
N GLU A 117 -9.04 15.51 -0.54
CA GLU A 117 -10.40 15.08 -0.18
C GLU A 117 -10.93 13.94 -1.06
N SER A 118 -10.76 14.03 -2.39
CA SER A 118 -11.21 12.96 -3.30
C SER A 118 -10.42 11.66 -3.18
N ASN A 119 -9.14 11.73 -2.82
CA ASN A 119 -8.30 10.55 -2.53
C ASN A 119 -8.23 10.19 -1.04
N MET A 120 -8.85 11.00 -0.17
CA MET A 120 -8.77 10.84 1.28
C MET A 120 -9.41 9.55 1.71
N SER A 121 -10.48 9.13 1.02
CA SER A 121 -11.10 7.83 1.27
C SER A 121 -10.13 6.70 1.00
N TYR A 122 -9.44 6.69 -0.16
CA TYR A 122 -8.47 5.63 -0.46
C TYR A 122 -7.30 5.64 0.52
N VAL A 123 -6.68 6.80 0.78
CA VAL A 123 -5.56 6.95 1.71
C VAL A 123 -5.97 6.51 3.13
N TYR A 124 -7.13 6.95 3.62
CA TYR A 124 -7.65 6.61 4.94
C TYR A 124 -7.83 5.09 5.13
N TYR A 125 -8.45 4.42 4.15
CA TYR A 125 -8.64 2.98 4.22
C TYR A 125 -7.32 2.21 4.02
N PHE A 126 -6.42 2.72 3.17
CA PHE A 126 -5.11 2.14 2.91
C PHE A 126 -4.23 2.15 4.16
N GLU A 127 -4.11 3.30 4.84
CA GLU A 127 -3.30 3.42 6.06
C GLU A 127 -3.76 2.44 7.15
N ARG A 128 -5.07 2.28 7.33
CA ARG A 128 -5.62 1.32 8.31
C ARG A 128 -5.36 -0.13 7.90
N TRP A 129 -5.52 -0.45 6.62
CA TRP A 129 -5.26 -1.79 6.07
C TRP A 129 -3.77 -2.16 6.23
N ASP A 130 -2.85 -1.27 5.86
CA ASP A 130 -1.40 -1.45 5.99
C ASP A 130 -0.96 -1.61 7.46
N ALA A 131 -1.50 -0.78 8.36
CA ALA A 131 -1.23 -0.91 9.79
C ALA A 131 -1.71 -2.25 10.36
N ASN A 132 -2.88 -2.73 9.91
CA ASN A 132 -3.42 -4.03 10.32
C ASN A 132 -2.56 -5.20 9.82
N HIS A 133 -2.17 -5.19 8.54
CA HIS A 133 -1.29 -6.23 8.00
C HIS A 133 0.08 -6.25 8.70
N LYS A 134 0.70 -5.09 8.95
CA LYS A 134 1.97 -5.02 9.70
C LYS A 134 1.85 -5.56 11.12
N ALA A 135 0.73 -5.29 11.80
CA ALA A 135 0.48 -5.82 13.14
C ALA A 135 0.37 -7.35 13.11
N GLN A 136 -0.38 -7.91 12.16
CA GLN A 136 -0.54 -9.34 11.95
C GLN A 136 0.79 -10.04 11.62
N GLU A 137 1.61 -9.46 10.74
CA GLU A 137 2.95 -9.98 10.42
C GLU A 137 3.84 -10.04 11.68
N LYS A 138 3.80 -8.99 12.50
CA LYS A 138 4.57 -8.92 13.74
C LYS A 138 4.10 -9.96 14.76
N GLU A 139 2.79 -10.12 14.93
CA GLU A 139 2.22 -11.14 15.81
C GLU A 139 2.60 -12.56 15.35
N LEU A 140 2.51 -12.82 14.05
CA LEU A 140 2.90 -14.10 13.48
C LEU A 140 4.40 -14.39 13.67
N ALA A 141 5.25 -13.38 13.48
CA ALA A 141 6.69 -13.49 13.71
C ALA A 141 7.00 -13.82 15.18
N GLU A 142 6.33 -13.17 16.13
CA GLU A 142 6.52 -13.43 17.56
C GLU A 142 6.01 -14.82 17.95
N LEU A 143 4.88 -15.28 17.40
CA LEU A 143 4.39 -16.65 17.59
C LEU A 143 5.39 -17.68 17.07
N CYS A 144 5.95 -17.46 15.88
CA CYS A 144 6.98 -18.34 15.32
C CYS A 144 8.23 -18.38 16.21
N LYS A 145 8.67 -17.22 16.70
CA LYS A 145 9.82 -17.11 17.60
C LYS A 145 9.58 -17.85 18.92
N ASN A 146 8.43 -17.65 19.55
CA ASN A 146 8.05 -18.33 20.80
C ASN A 146 7.98 -19.85 20.62
N PHE A 147 7.45 -20.30 19.49
CA PHE A 147 7.39 -21.71 19.18
C PHE A 147 8.78 -22.33 18.95
N LEU A 148 9.67 -21.62 18.25
CA LEU A 148 11.07 -22.04 18.10
C LEU A 148 11.82 -22.08 19.43
N GLN A 149 11.57 -21.11 20.32
CA GLN A 149 12.14 -21.10 21.68
C GLN A 149 11.63 -22.28 22.52
N GLY A 150 10.34 -22.61 22.43
CA GLY A 150 9.79 -23.79 23.10
C GLY A 150 10.38 -25.13 22.61
N ILE A 151 10.86 -25.19 21.37
CA ILE A 151 11.61 -26.35 20.86
C ILE A 151 13.03 -26.37 21.44
N SER A 152 13.71 -25.23 21.54
CA SER A 152 15.06 -25.16 22.12
C SER A 152 15.09 -25.46 23.62
N ASP A 153 14.02 -25.14 24.33
CA ASP A 153 13.93 -25.30 25.78
C ASP A 153 13.56 -26.74 26.19
N GLY A 154 13.26 -27.62 25.22
CA GLY A 154 12.90 -29.01 25.42
C GLY A 154 11.39 -29.20 25.64
N LEU A 155 10.76 -30.04 24.80
CA LEU A 155 9.36 -30.43 24.98
C LEU A 155 9.16 -31.04 26.38
N PRO A 156 8.09 -30.67 27.12
CA PRO A 156 7.70 -31.43 28.30
C PRO A 156 7.49 -32.88 27.87
N GLU A 157 8.06 -33.84 28.58
CA GLU A 157 7.76 -35.24 28.36
C GLU A 157 6.25 -35.43 28.55
N VAL A 158 5.51 -35.55 27.43
CA VAL A 158 4.11 -35.94 27.46
C VAL A 158 4.13 -37.38 27.93
N GLY A 159 3.90 -37.56 29.23
CA GLY A 159 3.79 -38.86 29.87
C GLY A 159 2.80 -39.71 29.10
N ARG A 160 3.28 -40.81 28.52
CA ARG A 160 2.43 -41.85 27.97
C ARG A 160 1.64 -42.46 29.14
N HIS A 161 0.35 -42.22 29.15
CA HIS A 161 -0.61 -43.11 29.80
C HIS A 161 -0.94 -44.26 28.85
#